data_AF-A0A7V9IU23-F1
#
_entry.id   AF-A0A7V9IU23-F1
#
_cell.length_a   1.000
_cell.length_b   1.000
_cell.length_c   1.000
_cell.angle_alpha   90.00
_cell.angle_beta   90.00
_cell.angle_gamma   90.00
#
_symmetry.space_group_name_H-M   'P 1'
#
loop_
_entity.id
_entity.type
_entity.pdbx_description
1 polymer ?
#
loop_
_entity_poly.entity_id
_entity_poly.type
_entity_poly.pdbx_seq_one_letter_code
_entity_poly.pdbx_strand_id
1 'polypeptide(L)'
;MPQRLPADLLAEAQELDRRMAESEWAALVGGWLQDCVIRPLAAMDAASDARAPSPGVPAAEVTVQERLWELTTSVTTLCAGLGAPTGVLQAAAGLQELVCRLAEAEGPDAVIDWTAELNRLQPGLAPQIRVAPDGPYLLTGVTTLYTHLGEPVPTRPQMSLCRCGESASKPSCDGACARTGFVGDKDPRRVSDQRDAYIGQQVTVLDNRGICQHSGHCTDRLATVFHLGEESFVTPSGGRMDEIIRAVRDCPSGALSYAVDTVEARQQVDYAGQREPAIEVSKDDPYRISGGIGVVEGDGEDVPRNDGASVEHYALCRCGHSQNKPFCSGMHWYVGFTDPAPDPRADPDDLRVGRWAPGPDPDDPTVLREVRAG
;
A
#
# COMPACT_ATOMS: atom_id res chain seq x y z
N MET A 1 20.46 8.00 23.00
CA MET A 1 19.44 7.46 23.93
C MET A 1 19.62 5.95 23.98
N PRO A 2 19.38 5.26 25.11
CA PRO A 2 19.40 3.80 25.13
C PRO A 2 18.43 3.24 24.08
N GLN A 3 18.84 2.20 23.35
CA GLN A 3 17.97 1.53 22.39
C GLN A 3 16.76 0.95 23.13
N ARG A 4 15.56 1.45 22.85
CA ARG A 4 14.31 0.89 23.37
C ARG A 4 14.05 -0.44 22.69
N LEU A 5 13.71 -1.46 23.49
CA LEU A 5 13.44 -2.79 22.98
C LEU A 5 11.98 -2.90 22.52
N PRO A 6 11.64 -3.81 21.58
CA PRO A 6 10.25 -4.04 21.15
C PRO A 6 9.28 -4.31 22.31
N ALA A 7 9.72 -5.02 23.37
CA ALA A 7 8.92 -5.27 24.56
C ALA A 7 8.56 -3.99 25.34
N ASP A 8 9.46 -2.99 25.37
CA ASP A 8 9.17 -1.70 26.01
C ASP A 8 8.10 -0.94 25.20
N LEU A 9 8.18 -0.97 23.87
CA LEU A 9 7.18 -0.35 22.98
C LEU A 9 5.80 -1.00 23.14
N LEU A 10 5.77 -2.33 23.26
CA LEU A 10 4.53 -3.08 23.46
C LEU A 10 3.86 -2.68 24.78
N ALA A 11 4.62 -2.63 25.88
CA ALA A 11 4.11 -2.24 27.18
C ALA A 11 3.58 -0.79 27.19
N GLU A 12 4.30 0.13 26.54
CA GLU A 12 3.85 1.52 26.40
C GLU A 12 2.58 1.65 25.54
N ALA A 13 2.49 0.89 24.44
CA ALA A 13 1.28 0.87 23.59
C ALA A 13 0.06 0.33 24.36
N GLN A 14 0.23 -0.70 25.18
CA GLN A 14 -0.84 -1.27 26.01
C GLN A 14 -1.29 -0.32 27.13
N GLU A 15 -0.37 0.44 27.74
CA GLU A 15 -0.73 1.49 28.69
C GLU A 15 -1.48 2.63 28.00
N LEU A 16 -1.03 3.06 26.81
CA LEU A 16 -1.68 4.10 26.04
C LEU A 16 -3.11 3.70 25.65
N ASP A 17 -3.31 2.46 25.17
CA ASP A 17 -4.63 1.93 24.82
C ASP A 17 -5.61 1.97 25.99
N ARG A 18 -5.18 1.53 27.18
CA ARG A 18 -6.00 1.62 28.40
C ARG A 18 -6.39 3.05 28.76
N ARG A 19 -5.45 4.00 28.67
CA ARG A 19 -5.75 5.42 28.95
C ARG A 19 -6.68 6.03 27.91
N MET A 20 -6.48 5.71 26.63
CA MET A 20 -7.32 6.21 25.54
C MET A 20 -8.76 5.72 25.68
N ALA A 21 -8.96 4.46 26.08
CA ALA A 21 -10.28 3.89 26.34
C ALA A 21 -11.06 4.61 27.47
N GLU A 22 -10.35 5.26 28.40
CA GLU A 22 -10.92 6.03 29.51
C GLU A 22 -11.03 7.54 29.21
N SER A 23 -10.66 7.99 28.00
CA SER A 23 -10.63 9.40 27.59
C SER A 23 -11.77 9.78 26.63
N GLU A 24 -11.89 11.08 26.29
CA GLU A 24 -12.81 11.54 25.24
C GLU A 24 -12.55 10.91 23.85
N TRP A 25 -11.38 10.31 23.63
CA TRP A 25 -10.97 9.72 22.35
C TRP A 25 -11.41 8.27 22.15
N ALA A 26 -12.03 7.63 23.14
CA ALA A 26 -12.36 6.20 23.09
C ALA A 26 -13.16 5.81 21.83
N ALA A 27 -14.13 6.64 21.42
CA ALA A 27 -14.93 6.40 20.22
C ALA A 27 -14.14 6.57 18.91
N LEU A 28 -13.15 7.46 18.88
CA LEU A 28 -12.31 7.71 17.71
C LEU A 28 -11.26 6.61 17.52
N VAL A 29 -10.68 6.15 18.64
CA VAL A 29 -9.63 5.12 18.62
C VAL A 29 -10.24 3.75 18.35
N GLY A 30 -11.38 3.42 18.98
CA GLY A 30 -11.99 2.09 18.85
C GLY A 30 -10.96 0.98 19.12
N GLY A 31 -10.86 0.02 18.18
CA GLY A 31 -9.85 -1.05 18.21
C GLY A 31 -8.51 -0.72 17.53
N TRP A 32 -8.27 0.54 17.13
CA TRP A 32 -7.15 0.91 16.26
C TRP A 32 -5.77 0.57 16.85
N LEU A 33 -5.51 0.98 18.09
CA LEU A 33 -4.23 0.68 18.74
C LEU A 33 -4.02 -0.82 18.86
N GLN A 34 -5.06 -1.56 19.23
CA GLN A 34 -5.01 -3.01 19.32
C GLN A 34 -4.65 -3.65 17.97
N ASP A 35 -5.31 -3.24 16.89
CA ASP A 35 -5.22 -3.88 15.58
C ASP A 35 -3.98 -3.47 14.78
N CYS A 36 -3.61 -2.19 14.84
CA CYS A 36 -2.56 -1.57 14.03
C CYS A 36 -1.22 -1.40 14.76
N VAL A 37 -1.19 -1.45 16.09
CA VAL A 37 0.03 -1.15 16.89
C VAL A 37 0.40 -2.32 17.81
N ILE A 38 -0.48 -2.69 18.75
CA ILE A 38 -0.21 -3.70 19.78
C ILE A 38 -0.03 -5.08 19.15
N ARG A 39 -0.97 -5.52 18.29
CA ARG A 39 -0.90 -6.85 17.66
C ARG A 39 0.39 -7.05 16.85
N PRO A 40 0.83 -6.12 15.97
CA PRO A 40 2.11 -6.24 15.28
C PRO A 40 3.33 -6.32 16.20
N LEU A 41 3.36 -5.53 17.28
CA LEU A 41 4.46 -5.56 18.26
C LEU A 41 4.46 -6.88 19.05
N ALA A 42 3.29 -7.37 19.46
CA ALA A 42 3.14 -8.63 20.20
C ALA A 42 3.57 -9.85 19.36
N ALA A 43 3.30 -9.84 18.05
CA ALA A 43 3.73 -10.90 17.15
C ALA A 43 5.27 -11.02 17.07
N MET A 44 6.01 -9.92 17.29
CA MET A 44 7.46 -9.94 17.36
C MET A 44 7.99 -10.45 18.72
N ASP A 45 7.35 -10.04 19.82
CA ASP A 45 7.77 -10.43 21.17
C ASP A 45 7.65 -11.95 21.37
N ALA A 46 6.56 -12.54 20.86
CA ALA A 46 6.36 -13.99 20.85
C ALA A 46 7.44 -14.78 20.07
N ALA A 47 8.18 -14.11 19.18
CA ALA A 47 9.27 -14.70 18.40
C ALA A 47 10.66 -14.48 19.02
N SER A 48 10.76 -13.80 20.17
CA SER A 48 12.03 -13.50 20.85
C SER A 48 12.15 -14.23 22.20
N ASP A 49 13.39 -14.54 22.63
CA ASP A 49 13.66 -14.99 24.01
C ASP A 49 13.38 -13.83 24.98
N ALA A 50 12.13 -13.78 25.47
CA ALA A 50 11.58 -12.63 26.20
C ALA A 50 12.44 -12.22 27.40
N ARG A 51 12.79 -10.93 27.45
CA ARG A 51 13.36 -10.26 28.63
C ARG A 51 12.32 -9.27 29.16
N ALA A 52 12.14 -9.23 30.48
CA ALA A 52 11.14 -8.37 31.11
C ALA A 52 11.34 -6.90 30.72
N PRO A 53 10.24 -6.15 30.49
CA PRO A 53 10.30 -4.73 30.15
C PRO A 53 11.01 -3.93 31.24
N SER A 54 11.65 -2.83 30.85
CA SER A 54 12.30 -1.94 31.80
C SER A 54 11.26 -1.30 32.72
N PRO A 55 11.55 -1.08 34.03
CA PRO A 55 10.62 -0.38 34.91
C PRO A 55 10.35 1.02 34.35
N GLY A 56 9.08 1.31 34.06
CA GLY A 56 8.63 2.55 33.46
C GLY A 56 8.94 3.77 34.32
N VAL A 57 9.12 4.93 33.67
CA VAL A 57 9.21 6.22 34.36
C VAL A 57 7.86 6.51 35.03
N PRO A 58 7.81 6.93 36.32
CA PRO A 58 6.55 7.24 36.98
C PRO A 58 5.76 8.28 36.18
N ALA A 59 4.46 8.03 36.03
CA ALA A 59 3.54 8.91 35.34
C ALA A 59 3.43 10.25 36.07
N ALA A 60 4.13 11.27 35.58
CA ALA A 60 3.70 12.65 35.77
C ALA A 60 2.32 12.86 35.11
N GLU A 61 1.65 13.98 35.39
CA GLU A 61 0.41 14.45 34.75
C GLU A 61 0.63 14.69 33.24
N VAL A 62 0.88 13.64 32.48
CA VAL A 62 1.08 13.66 31.03
C VAL A 62 -0.22 13.24 30.38
N THR A 63 -0.70 14.07 29.46
CA THR A 63 -1.93 13.85 28.70
C THR A 63 -1.81 12.62 27.79
N VAL A 64 -2.96 12.11 27.33
CA VAL A 64 -3.01 11.01 26.36
C VAL A 64 -2.31 11.40 25.05
N GLN A 65 -2.50 12.64 24.60
CA GLN A 65 -1.92 13.19 23.38
C GLN A 65 -0.38 13.27 23.49
N GLU A 66 0.15 13.76 24.62
CA GLU A 66 1.60 13.79 24.86
C GLU A 66 2.20 12.38 24.87
N ARG A 67 1.54 11.40 25.49
CA ARG A 67 2.01 10.00 25.48
C ARG A 67 1.94 9.37 24.10
N LEU A 68 0.87 9.62 23.35
CA LEU A 68 0.78 9.17 21.97
C LEU A 68 1.94 9.75 21.13
N TRP A 69 2.22 11.04 21.28
CA TRP A 69 3.31 11.70 20.58
C TRP A 69 4.69 11.15 20.96
N GLU A 70 4.96 10.95 22.24
CA GLU A 70 6.20 10.34 22.73
C GLU A 70 6.41 8.91 22.19
N LEU A 71 5.36 8.08 22.20
CA LEU A 71 5.43 6.73 21.66
C LEU A 71 5.64 6.78 20.13
N THR A 72 4.92 7.65 19.43
CA THR A 72 5.02 7.81 17.98
C THR A 72 6.42 8.25 17.56
N THR A 73 7.01 9.25 18.23
CA THR A 73 8.37 9.71 17.95
C THR A 73 9.42 8.65 18.31
N SER A 74 9.23 7.91 19.40
CA SER A 74 10.11 6.80 19.81
C SER A 74 10.15 5.69 18.77
N VAL A 75 8.97 5.20 18.35
CA VAL A 75 8.87 4.15 17.32
C VAL A 75 9.38 4.65 15.97
N THR A 76 9.06 5.90 15.60
CA THR A 76 9.54 6.51 14.35
C THR A 76 11.07 6.61 14.33
N THR A 77 11.71 6.95 15.45
CA THR A 77 13.18 7.00 15.54
C THR A 77 13.81 5.63 15.33
N LEU A 78 13.17 4.54 15.78
CA LEU A 78 13.66 3.17 15.53
C LEU A 78 13.56 2.77 14.05
N CYS A 79 12.68 3.43 13.31
CA CYS A 79 12.51 3.24 11.87
C CYS A 79 13.41 4.15 11.01
N ALA A 80 14.39 4.86 11.60
CA ALA A 80 15.32 5.75 10.88
C ALA A 80 16.33 5.02 9.95
N GLY A 81 16.17 3.71 9.72
CA GLY A 81 16.92 2.93 8.74
C GLY A 81 16.05 1.82 8.15
N LEU A 82 16.43 1.30 6.97
CA LEU A 82 15.66 0.28 6.23
C LEU A 82 15.63 -1.11 6.91
N GLY A 83 16.38 -1.32 7.99
CA GLY A 83 16.44 -2.60 8.71
C GLY A 83 15.44 -2.73 9.87
N ALA A 84 14.51 -1.79 10.04
CA ALA A 84 13.54 -1.88 11.12
C ALA A 84 12.63 -3.12 10.94
N PRO A 85 12.32 -3.88 12.00
CA PRO A 85 11.45 -5.04 11.89
C PRO A 85 10.04 -4.68 11.39
N THR A 86 9.41 -5.59 10.65
CA THR A 86 8.08 -5.37 10.05
C THR A 86 7.01 -4.96 11.07
N GLY A 87 7.00 -5.55 12.27
CA GLY A 87 6.04 -5.17 13.31
C GLY A 87 6.27 -3.76 13.86
N VAL A 88 7.53 -3.29 13.93
CA VAL A 88 7.87 -1.91 14.34
C VAL A 88 7.45 -0.92 13.24
N LEU A 89 7.71 -1.23 11.97
CA LEU A 89 7.25 -0.41 10.84
C LEU A 89 5.71 -0.30 10.80
N GLN A 90 5.01 -1.41 11.02
CA GLN A 90 3.55 -1.42 11.07
C GLN A 90 3.03 -0.59 12.26
N ALA A 91 3.63 -0.74 13.43
CA ALA A 91 3.29 0.07 14.60
C ALA A 91 3.56 1.56 14.36
N ALA A 92 4.68 1.91 13.72
CA ALA A 92 5.01 3.29 13.34
C ALA A 92 3.92 3.88 12.44
N ALA A 93 3.55 3.15 11.38
CA ALA A 93 2.50 3.56 10.46
C ALA A 93 1.14 3.72 11.16
N GLY A 94 0.77 2.81 12.06
CA GLY A 94 -0.47 2.87 12.84
C GLY A 94 -0.51 4.03 13.84
N LEU A 95 0.62 4.37 14.45
CA LEU A 95 0.75 5.49 15.38
C LEU A 95 0.74 6.84 14.65
N GLN A 96 1.50 6.98 13.55
CA GLN A 96 1.48 8.17 12.70
C GLN A 96 0.09 8.37 12.09
N GLU A 97 -0.54 7.27 11.65
CA GLU A 97 -1.98 6.97 11.69
C GLU A 97 -2.82 7.92 12.57
N LEU A 98 -2.89 7.46 13.81
CA LEU A 98 -3.72 8.00 14.86
C LEU A 98 -3.35 9.45 15.22
N VAL A 99 -2.06 9.77 15.23
CA VAL A 99 -1.57 11.13 15.50
C VAL A 99 -2.14 12.12 14.50
N CYS A 100 -2.03 11.90 13.19
CA CYS A 100 -2.57 12.85 12.22
C CYS A 100 -4.10 12.99 12.34
N ARG A 101 -4.83 11.88 12.56
CA ARG A 101 -6.29 11.91 12.77
C ARG A 101 -6.69 12.75 13.98
N LEU A 102 -5.89 12.71 15.05
CA LEU A 102 -6.13 13.53 16.25
C LEU A 102 -5.79 15.00 16.01
N ALA A 103 -4.70 15.30 15.29
CA ALA A 103 -4.36 16.68 14.91
C ALA A 103 -5.43 17.32 14.02
N GLU A 104 -6.07 16.54 13.15
CA GLU A 104 -7.16 17.04 12.30
C GLU A 104 -8.34 17.59 13.11
N ALA A 105 -8.54 17.11 14.34
CA ALA A 105 -9.55 17.66 15.26
C ALA A 105 -9.16 19.05 15.80
N GLU A 106 -7.87 19.40 15.76
CA GLU A 106 -7.32 20.69 16.19
C GLU A 106 -7.15 21.69 15.01
N GLY A 107 -6.96 21.19 13.79
CA GLY A 107 -6.91 21.97 12.54
C GLY A 107 -5.82 21.53 11.55
N PRO A 108 -5.85 22.00 10.29
CA PRO A 108 -4.92 21.54 9.24
C PRO A 108 -3.45 21.89 9.49
N ASP A 109 -3.16 23.01 10.17
CA ASP A 109 -1.79 23.44 10.46
C ASP A 109 -1.08 22.48 11.43
N ALA A 110 -1.80 21.87 12.38
CA ALA A 110 -1.23 20.93 13.35
C ALA A 110 -0.71 19.64 12.67
N VAL A 111 -1.42 19.16 11.63
CA VAL A 111 -1.01 17.97 10.86
C VAL A 111 0.31 18.23 10.12
N ILE A 112 0.49 19.44 9.59
CA ILE A 112 1.70 19.84 8.86
C ILE A 112 2.91 19.85 9.80
N ASP A 113 2.78 20.46 10.97
CA ASP A 113 3.88 20.56 11.94
C ASP A 113 4.33 19.19 12.45
N TRP A 114 3.39 18.29 12.76
CA TRP A 114 3.70 16.93 13.20
C TRP A 114 4.34 16.09 12.10
N THR A 115 3.81 16.16 10.88
CA THR A 115 4.39 15.45 9.73
C THR A 115 5.81 15.95 9.45
N ALA A 116 6.06 17.26 9.56
CA ALA A 116 7.38 17.82 9.41
C ALA A 116 8.36 17.31 10.48
N GLU A 117 7.94 17.19 11.74
CA GLU A 117 8.78 16.61 12.79
C GLU A 117 9.04 15.11 12.56
N LEU A 118 8.02 14.32 12.21
CA LEU A 118 8.21 12.90 11.91
C LEU A 118 9.21 12.69 10.76
N ASN A 119 9.14 13.52 9.71
CA ASN A 119 10.10 13.50 8.61
C ASN A 119 11.53 13.85 9.08
N ARG A 120 11.69 14.79 10.01
CA ARG A 120 13.00 15.14 10.60
C ARG A 120 13.64 13.98 11.36
N LEU A 121 12.85 13.06 11.91
CA LEU A 121 13.34 11.87 12.60
C LEU A 121 13.87 10.77 11.65
N GLN A 122 13.55 10.84 10.36
CA GLN A 122 13.94 9.84 9.36
C GLN A 122 14.53 10.47 8.09
N PRO A 123 15.59 11.29 8.21
CA PRO A 123 16.08 12.08 7.10
C PRO A 123 16.67 11.18 6.00
N GLY A 124 16.21 11.39 4.76
CA GLY A 124 16.85 10.81 3.57
C GLY A 124 16.60 9.31 3.36
N LEU A 125 15.56 8.72 3.95
CA LEU A 125 15.15 7.36 3.59
C LEU A 125 14.60 7.34 2.16
N ALA A 126 15.17 6.46 1.33
CA ALA A 126 14.67 6.23 -0.02
C ALA A 126 13.26 5.60 0.02
N PRO A 127 12.38 5.92 -0.96
CA PRO A 127 11.06 5.30 -1.07
C PRO A 127 11.16 3.77 -1.17
N GLN A 128 10.47 3.05 -0.29
CA GLN A 128 10.37 1.60 -0.31
C GLN A 128 8.97 1.15 0.11
N ILE A 129 8.52 0.05 -0.50
CA ILE A 129 7.33 -0.68 -0.12
C ILE A 129 7.75 -2.02 0.48
N ARG A 130 7.33 -2.33 1.71
CA ARG A 130 7.49 -3.66 2.31
C ARG A 130 6.15 -4.38 2.40
N VAL A 131 6.13 -5.63 1.99
CA VAL A 131 4.95 -6.49 2.12
C VAL A 131 4.97 -7.15 3.50
N ALA A 132 4.05 -6.75 4.39
CA ALA A 132 3.91 -7.43 5.67
C ALA A 132 3.25 -8.81 5.47
N PRO A 133 3.76 -9.90 6.08
CA PRO A 133 3.11 -11.21 6.05
C PRO A 133 1.66 -11.12 6.49
N ASP A 134 0.74 -11.62 5.68
CA ASP A 134 -0.73 -11.58 5.92
C ASP A 134 -1.26 -10.20 6.35
N GLY A 135 -0.54 -9.15 5.96
CA GLY A 135 -0.77 -7.79 6.44
C GLY A 135 -0.74 -6.75 5.32
N PRO A 136 -0.61 -5.46 5.68
CA PRO A 136 -0.62 -4.35 4.73
C PRO A 136 0.67 -4.23 3.90
N TYR A 137 0.67 -3.28 2.96
CA TYR A 137 1.91 -2.72 2.44
C TYR A 137 2.40 -1.62 3.36
N LEU A 138 3.65 -1.68 3.81
CA LEU A 138 4.29 -0.68 4.64
C LEU A 138 5.12 0.23 3.74
N LEU A 139 4.81 1.52 3.74
CA LEU A 139 5.53 2.53 2.98
C LEU A 139 6.53 3.23 3.88
N THR A 140 7.76 3.33 3.41
CA THR A 140 8.81 4.14 4.03
C THR A 140 9.28 5.18 3.02
N GLY A 141 9.35 6.46 3.43
CA GLY A 141 9.93 7.53 2.61
C GLY A 141 9.18 7.87 1.31
N VAL A 142 7.95 7.36 1.12
CA VAL A 142 7.13 7.68 -0.05
C VAL A 142 6.52 9.07 0.11
N THR A 143 6.90 10.01 -0.75
CA THR A 143 6.43 11.40 -0.70
C THR A 143 5.30 11.71 -1.68
N THR A 144 5.13 10.88 -2.71
CA THR A 144 4.17 11.11 -3.80
C THR A 144 3.15 9.98 -3.86
N LEU A 145 1.95 10.27 -3.35
CA LEU A 145 0.77 9.41 -3.38
C LEU A 145 -0.40 10.24 -3.88
N TYR A 146 -1.17 9.74 -4.85
CA TYR A 146 -2.31 10.46 -5.40
C TYR A 146 -3.48 9.54 -5.77
N THR A 147 -4.68 10.09 -5.82
CA THR A 147 -5.89 9.37 -6.25
C THR A 147 -5.95 9.23 -7.77
N HIS A 148 -6.82 8.38 -8.31
CA HIS A 148 -7.09 8.30 -9.75
C HIS A 148 -7.48 9.63 -10.43
N LEU A 149 -7.87 10.67 -9.66
CA LEU A 149 -8.16 12.02 -10.16
C LEU A 149 -6.93 12.93 -10.16
N GLY A 150 -5.77 12.44 -9.70
CA GLY A 150 -4.54 13.21 -9.54
C GLY A 150 -4.50 14.05 -8.26
N GLU A 151 -5.43 13.84 -7.33
CA GLU A 151 -5.47 14.57 -6.07
C GLU A 151 -4.42 14.00 -5.11
N PRO A 152 -3.58 14.83 -4.47
CA PRO A 152 -2.56 14.35 -3.54
C PRO A 152 -3.21 13.73 -2.30
N VAL A 153 -2.68 12.59 -1.87
CA VAL A 153 -3.01 11.98 -0.58
C VAL A 153 -1.91 12.37 0.42
N PRO A 154 -2.26 12.88 1.62
CA PRO A 154 -1.26 13.22 2.64
C PRO A 154 -0.34 12.05 2.97
N THR A 155 0.97 12.28 2.88
CA THR A 155 1.99 11.27 3.16
C THR A 155 2.66 11.48 4.51
N ARG A 156 3.14 10.39 5.10
CA ARG A 156 3.97 10.38 6.31
C ARG A 156 5.21 9.53 6.06
N PRO A 157 6.29 9.72 6.85
CA PRO A 157 7.50 8.93 6.66
C PRO A 157 7.27 7.42 6.84
N GLN A 158 6.28 7.01 7.64
CA GLN A 158 5.80 5.64 7.73
C GLN A 158 4.29 5.58 7.51
N MET A 159 3.84 4.80 6.52
CA MET A 159 2.41 4.58 6.25
C MET A 159 2.12 3.10 6.04
N SER A 160 0.85 2.73 6.14
CA SER A 160 0.40 1.38 5.80
C SER A 160 -0.80 1.44 4.87
N LEU A 161 -0.71 0.79 3.71
CA LEU A 161 -1.78 0.69 2.72
C LEU A 161 -2.51 -0.65 2.82
N CYS A 162 -3.83 -0.61 2.64
CA CYS A 162 -4.68 -1.79 2.67
C CYS A 162 -4.32 -2.77 1.54
N ARG A 163 -3.97 -4.00 1.90
CA ARG A 163 -3.73 -5.10 0.95
C ARG A 163 -4.90 -6.09 0.89
N CYS A 164 -5.66 -6.22 1.97
CA CYS A 164 -6.68 -7.26 2.14
C CYS A 164 -8.02 -6.94 1.46
N GLY A 165 -8.26 -5.72 0.98
CA GLY A 165 -9.54 -5.32 0.41
C GLY A 165 -10.62 -4.95 1.44
N GLU A 166 -10.39 -5.16 2.73
CA GLU A 166 -11.44 -5.06 3.78
C GLU A 166 -11.30 -3.85 4.71
N SER A 167 -10.27 -3.01 4.56
CA SER A 167 -10.13 -1.81 5.39
C SER A 167 -11.31 -0.86 5.20
N ALA A 168 -11.87 -0.31 6.27
CA ALA A 168 -12.88 0.73 6.21
C ALA A 168 -12.26 2.13 5.99
N SER A 169 -10.96 2.28 6.26
CA SER A 169 -10.21 3.53 6.08
C SER A 169 -9.32 3.51 4.84
N LYS A 170 -9.74 2.86 3.75
CA LYS A 170 -8.95 2.84 2.51
C LYS A 170 -8.62 4.28 2.05
N PRO A 171 -7.39 4.52 1.54
CA PRO A 171 -6.38 3.52 1.18
C PRO A 171 -5.53 2.99 2.35
N SER A 172 -5.66 3.57 3.56
CA SER A 172 -4.91 3.15 4.74
C SER A 172 -5.35 1.78 5.26
N CYS A 173 -4.45 1.07 5.92
CA CYS A 173 -4.77 -0.14 6.68
C CYS A 173 -5.33 0.22 8.06
N ASP A 174 -6.42 -0.42 8.45
CA ASP A 174 -7.08 -0.31 9.76
C ASP A 174 -7.01 -1.63 10.56
N GLY A 175 -6.15 -2.55 10.13
CA GLY A 175 -5.99 -3.87 10.73
C GLY A 175 -7.03 -4.92 10.32
N ALA A 176 -7.95 -4.61 9.39
CA ALA A 176 -8.96 -5.57 8.91
C ALA A 176 -8.35 -6.90 8.45
N CYS A 177 -7.15 -6.88 7.86
CA CYS A 177 -6.40 -8.08 7.45
C CYS A 177 -6.31 -9.17 8.54
N ALA A 178 -6.09 -8.78 9.79
CA ALA A 178 -6.04 -9.72 10.90
C ALA A 178 -7.43 -10.21 11.31
N ARG A 179 -8.43 -9.32 11.30
CA ARG A 179 -9.82 -9.65 11.66
C ARG A 179 -10.49 -10.58 10.65
N THR A 180 -10.12 -10.47 9.37
CA THR A 180 -10.72 -11.25 8.28
C THR A 180 -9.90 -12.48 7.90
N GLY A 181 -8.74 -12.71 8.53
CA GLY A 181 -7.87 -13.85 8.24
C GLY A 181 -7.28 -13.80 6.84
N PHE A 182 -6.91 -12.61 6.37
CA PHE A 182 -6.32 -12.40 5.05
C PHE A 182 -5.03 -13.21 4.89
N VAL A 183 -4.89 -13.88 3.74
CA VAL A 183 -3.68 -14.65 3.39
C VAL A 183 -2.96 -14.01 2.20
N GLY A 184 -1.68 -13.73 2.40
CA GLY A 184 -0.80 -13.03 1.48
C GLY A 184 -0.18 -13.88 0.37
N ASP A 185 -0.41 -15.20 0.38
CA ASP A 185 0.22 -16.16 -0.53
C ASP A 185 -0.24 -16.04 -1.99
N LYS A 186 0.64 -16.47 -2.91
CA LYS A 186 0.31 -16.68 -4.33
C LYS A 186 -0.62 -17.89 -4.47
N ASP A 187 -1.70 -17.76 -5.25
CA ASP A 187 -2.58 -18.88 -5.58
C ASP A 187 -1.87 -19.82 -6.58
N PRO A 188 -1.88 -21.14 -6.36
CA PRO A 188 -1.36 -22.11 -7.31
C PRO A 188 -2.00 -22.04 -8.71
N ARG A 189 -3.22 -21.52 -8.81
CA ARG A 189 -3.99 -21.36 -10.06
C ARG A 189 -3.69 -20.05 -10.79
N ARG A 190 -2.78 -19.21 -10.29
CA ARG A 190 -2.38 -17.98 -10.98
C ARG A 190 -1.94 -18.28 -12.41
N VAL A 191 -2.09 -17.29 -13.28
CA VAL A 191 -1.53 -17.34 -14.63
C VAL A 191 -0.03 -17.60 -14.53
N SER A 192 0.43 -18.63 -15.25
CA SER A 192 1.83 -19.05 -15.22
C SER A 192 2.76 -17.93 -15.67
N ASP A 193 3.97 -17.94 -15.11
CA ASP A 193 5.06 -17.11 -15.62
C ASP A 193 5.48 -17.62 -16.99
N GLN A 194 5.00 -16.97 -18.04
CA GLN A 194 5.29 -17.31 -19.43
C GLN A 194 5.42 -16.01 -20.22
N ARG A 195 6.57 -15.86 -20.86
CA ARG A 195 6.88 -14.71 -21.69
C ARG A 195 6.78 -15.06 -23.16
N ASP A 196 5.77 -14.50 -23.81
CA ASP A 196 5.50 -14.69 -25.24
C ASP A 196 6.13 -13.58 -26.07
N ALA A 197 6.59 -13.93 -27.27
CA ALA A 197 7.17 -13.00 -28.22
C ALA A 197 6.38 -13.02 -29.55
N TYR A 198 5.81 -11.87 -29.88
CA TYR A 198 5.04 -11.68 -31.10
C TYR A 198 5.88 -10.88 -32.09
N ILE A 199 6.33 -11.54 -33.16
CA ILE A 199 7.25 -10.96 -34.13
C ILE A 199 6.47 -10.13 -35.15
N GLY A 200 6.76 -8.83 -35.22
CA GLY A 200 6.25 -7.91 -36.25
C GLY A 200 7.31 -7.49 -37.26
N GLN A 201 6.86 -6.76 -38.28
CA GLN A 201 7.73 -6.17 -39.31
C GLN A 201 8.64 -5.04 -38.78
N GLN A 202 8.19 -4.30 -37.76
CA GLN A 202 8.89 -3.11 -37.22
C GLN A 202 9.44 -3.35 -35.81
N VAL A 203 8.67 -4.05 -34.97
CA VAL A 203 8.99 -4.36 -33.58
C VAL A 203 8.50 -5.76 -33.23
N THR A 204 9.15 -6.38 -32.26
CA THR A 204 8.61 -7.56 -31.57
C THR A 204 7.95 -7.10 -30.28
N VAL A 205 6.70 -7.48 -30.04
CA VAL A 205 6.01 -7.23 -28.76
C VAL A 205 6.25 -8.42 -27.84
N LEU A 206 6.61 -8.12 -26.59
CA LEU A 206 6.85 -9.11 -25.55
C LEU A 206 5.73 -8.97 -24.51
N ASP A 207 5.11 -10.08 -24.14
CA ASP A 207 3.99 -10.10 -23.18
C ASP A 207 4.23 -11.20 -22.16
N ASN A 208 3.98 -10.90 -20.89
CA ASN A 208 3.89 -11.92 -19.86
C ASN A 208 2.55 -11.78 -19.14
N ARG A 209 1.62 -12.67 -19.48
CA ARG A 209 0.26 -12.67 -18.92
C ARG A 209 0.23 -12.90 -17.42
N GLY A 210 1.24 -13.56 -16.85
CA GLY A 210 1.40 -13.70 -15.41
C GLY A 210 1.61 -12.38 -14.65
N ILE A 211 1.98 -11.30 -15.36
CA ILE A 211 2.17 -9.95 -14.82
C ILE A 211 0.94 -9.07 -15.04
N CYS A 212 0.06 -9.43 -15.97
CA CYS A 212 -1.04 -8.59 -16.41
C CYS A 212 -2.01 -8.29 -15.26
N GLN A 213 -2.27 -7.00 -15.00
CA GLN A 213 -3.34 -6.58 -14.10
C GLN A 213 -4.73 -6.57 -14.76
N HIS A 214 -4.84 -6.95 -16.04
CA HIS A 214 -6.09 -6.94 -16.83
C HIS A 214 -6.78 -5.58 -16.94
N SER A 215 -6.04 -4.47 -16.98
CA SER A 215 -6.63 -3.13 -16.98
C SER A 215 -7.24 -2.66 -18.30
N GLY A 216 -7.13 -3.43 -19.40
CA GLY A 216 -7.70 -3.05 -20.71
C GLY A 216 -6.96 -1.93 -21.47
N HIS A 217 -5.98 -1.24 -20.86
CA HIS A 217 -5.29 -0.09 -21.48
C HIS A 217 -4.73 -0.36 -22.87
N CYS A 218 -4.15 -1.54 -23.10
CA CYS A 218 -3.58 -1.91 -24.41
C CYS A 218 -4.67 -2.17 -25.46
N THR A 219 -5.71 -2.91 -25.10
CA THR A 219 -6.83 -3.27 -25.99
C THR A 219 -7.69 -2.05 -26.32
N ASP A 220 -7.94 -1.17 -25.36
CA ASP A 220 -8.74 0.04 -25.55
C ASP A 220 -8.01 1.06 -26.43
N ARG A 221 -6.69 1.13 -26.29
CA ARG A 221 -5.86 2.11 -26.99
C ARG A 221 -5.51 1.71 -28.42
N LEU A 222 -5.22 0.44 -28.66
CA LEU A 222 -4.72 -0.04 -29.96
C LEU A 222 -5.28 -1.42 -30.30
N ALA A 223 -6.61 -1.48 -30.45
CA ALA A 223 -7.36 -2.70 -30.78
C ALA A 223 -6.97 -3.36 -32.11
N THR A 224 -6.27 -2.66 -33.01
CA THR A 224 -5.71 -3.28 -34.23
C THR A 224 -4.47 -4.14 -33.96
N VAL A 225 -3.85 -3.98 -32.79
CA VAL A 225 -2.65 -4.71 -32.35
C VAL A 225 -2.96 -5.63 -31.18
N PHE A 226 -3.79 -5.23 -30.21
CA PHE A 226 -4.10 -6.03 -29.01
C PHE A 226 -5.56 -6.47 -29.01
N HIS A 227 -5.80 -7.78 -29.00
CA HIS A 227 -7.11 -8.37 -29.26
C HIS A 227 -7.71 -9.04 -28.03
N LEU A 228 -8.87 -8.59 -27.58
CA LEU A 228 -9.56 -9.26 -26.47
C LEU A 228 -10.29 -10.52 -26.97
N GLY A 229 -9.97 -11.68 -26.38
CA GLY A 229 -10.70 -12.93 -26.63
C GLY A 229 -10.29 -13.68 -27.90
N GLU A 230 -9.21 -13.26 -28.58
CA GLU A 230 -8.65 -13.97 -29.73
C GLU A 230 -7.49 -14.88 -29.31
N GLU A 231 -7.26 -15.95 -30.10
CA GLU A 231 -6.16 -16.92 -29.86
C GLU A 231 -4.78 -16.25 -29.95
N SER A 232 -4.58 -15.38 -30.95
CA SER A 232 -3.40 -14.51 -31.02
C SER A 232 -3.72 -13.18 -30.36
N PHE A 233 -3.26 -12.99 -29.13
CA PHE A 233 -3.51 -11.75 -28.41
C PHE A 233 -2.90 -10.52 -29.11
N VAL A 234 -1.72 -10.65 -29.73
CA VAL A 234 -1.01 -9.52 -30.34
C VAL A 234 -0.81 -9.73 -31.84
N THR A 235 -1.10 -8.69 -32.63
CA THR A 235 -0.72 -8.55 -34.04
C THR A 235 0.19 -7.33 -34.19
N PRO A 236 1.52 -7.46 -33.96
CA PRO A 236 2.43 -6.31 -33.92
C PRO A 236 2.53 -5.52 -35.23
N SER A 237 2.17 -6.12 -36.37
CA SER A 237 2.10 -5.42 -37.66
C SER A 237 0.76 -4.73 -37.93
N GLY A 238 -0.17 -4.73 -36.98
CA GLY A 238 -1.50 -4.12 -37.09
C GLY A 238 -1.54 -2.61 -36.78
N GLY A 239 -0.41 -2.01 -36.39
CA GLY A 239 -0.33 -0.59 -36.02
C GLY A 239 1.05 -0.01 -36.33
N ARG A 240 1.19 1.31 -36.17
CA ARG A 240 2.48 1.98 -36.34
C ARG A 240 3.38 1.71 -35.15
N MET A 241 4.69 1.58 -35.39
CA MET A 241 5.69 1.39 -34.32
C MET A 241 5.55 2.39 -33.17
N ASP A 242 5.32 3.67 -33.44
CA ASP A 242 5.20 4.69 -32.39
C ASP A 242 3.94 4.53 -31.51
N GLU A 243 2.85 4.03 -32.07
CA GLU A 243 1.62 3.73 -31.34
C GLU A 243 1.77 2.47 -30.49
N ILE A 244 2.45 1.45 -31.01
CA ILE A 244 2.76 0.21 -30.29
C ILE A 244 3.65 0.51 -29.09
N ILE A 245 4.74 1.27 -29.29
CA ILE A 245 5.66 1.64 -28.21
C ILE A 245 4.92 2.41 -27.11
N ARG A 246 4.01 3.34 -27.47
CA ARG A 246 3.19 4.05 -26.48
C ARG A 246 2.26 3.11 -25.72
N ALA A 247 1.54 2.23 -26.41
CA ALA A 247 0.64 1.27 -25.77
C ALA A 247 1.38 0.29 -24.84
N VAL A 248 2.58 -0.14 -25.22
CA VAL A 248 3.45 -0.98 -24.38
C VAL A 248 3.90 -0.22 -23.13
N ARG A 249 4.39 1.02 -23.27
CA ARG A 249 4.86 1.87 -22.16
C ARG A 249 3.76 2.26 -21.18
N ASP A 250 2.54 2.41 -21.69
CA ASP A 250 1.36 2.74 -20.88
C ASP A 250 0.74 1.50 -20.21
N CYS A 251 1.32 0.30 -20.36
CA CYS A 251 0.89 -0.90 -19.65
C CYS A 251 1.15 -0.73 -18.14
N PRO A 252 0.13 -0.53 -17.28
CA PRO A 252 0.42 -0.04 -15.94
C PRO A 252 1.01 -1.11 -15.01
N SER A 253 0.82 -2.40 -15.34
CA SER A 253 1.49 -3.50 -14.62
C SER A 253 2.89 -3.82 -15.13
N GLY A 254 3.32 -3.23 -16.25
CA GLY A 254 4.59 -3.56 -16.90
C GLY A 254 4.62 -4.97 -17.50
N ALA A 255 3.45 -5.53 -17.85
CA ALA A 255 3.35 -6.86 -18.47
C ALA A 255 3.81 -6.88 -19.94
N LEU A 256 3.79 -5.73 -20.59
CA LEU A 256 4.21 -5.55 -21.98
C LEU A 256 5.60 -4.95 -22.06
N SER A 257 6.37 -5.38 -23.05
CA SER A 257 7.65 -4.79 -23.47
C SER A 257 7.77 -4.89 -24.99
N TYR A 258 8.86 -4.38 -25.56
CA TYR A 258 9.14 -4.53 -26.98
C TYR A 258 10.64 -4.69 -27.25
N ALA A 259 10.95 -5.31 -28.38
CA ALA A 259 12.30 -5.45 -28.90
C ALA A 259 12.41 -4.89 -30.32
N VAL A 260 13.58 -4.32 -30.61
CA VAL A 260 14.01 -3.86 -31.93
C VAL A 260 15.25 -4.67 -32.30
N ASP A 261 15.27 -5.25 -33.49
CA ASP A 261 16.37 -6.11 -33.95
C ASP A 261 16.74 -7.19 -32.91
N THR A 262 15.73 -7.83 -32.31
CA THR A 262 15.83 -8.86 -31.25
C THR A 262 16.36 -8.39 -29.88
N VAL A 263 16.73 -7.11 -29.75
CA VAL A 263 17.19 -6.52 -28.50
C VAL A 263 16.02 -5.84 -27.81
N GLU A 264 15.71 -6.28 -26.59
CA GLU A 264 14.68 -5.65 -25.79
C GLU A 264 15.05 -4.21 -25.43
N ALA A 265 14.15 -3.28 -25.72
CA ALA A 265 14.33 -1.86 -25.43
C ALA A 265 13.87 -1.51 -23.99
N ARG A 266 14.30 -2.30 -22.99
CA ARG A 266 13.82 -2.22 -21.59
C ARG A 266 13.96 -0.81 -21.01
N GLN A 267 15.10 -0.15 -21.23
CA GLN A 267 15.31 1.22 -20.77
C GLN A 267 14.28 2.20 -21.35
N GLN A 268 13.80 2.00 -22.58
CA GLN A 268 12.78 2.87 -23.16
C GLN A 268 11.38 2.55 -22.61
N VAL A 269 11.10 1.27 -22.33
CA VAL A 269 9.85 0.84 -21.68
C VAL A 269 9.75 1.45 -20.28
N ASP A 270 10.84 1.40 -19.52
CA ASP A 270 10.96 1.90 -18.15
C ASP A 270 11.31 3.40 -18.08
N TYR A 271 10.93 4.17 -19.11
CA TYR A 271 11.08 5.64 -19.16
C TYR A 271 12.51 6.16 -18.89
N ALA A 272 13.53 5.33 -19.08
CA ALA A 272 14.94 5.60 -18.82
C ALA A 272 15.20 6.22 -17.42
N GLY A 273 14.40 5.85 -16.42
CA GLY A 273 14.50 6.38 -15.06
C GLY A 273 14.11 7.86 -14.92
N GLN A 274 13.31 8.41 -15.85
CA GLN A 274 12.91 9.82 -15.84
C GLN A 274 11.64 10.11 -15.04
N ARG A 275 10.89 9.08 -14.63
CA ARG A 275 9.70 9.27 -13.80
C ARG A 275 10.09 9.35 -12.34
N GLU A 276 9.51 10.32 -11.64
CA GLU A 276 9.64 10.43 -10.20
C GLU A 276 8.93 9.26 -9.50
N PRO A 277 9.47 8.76 -8.37
CA PRO A 277 8.81 7.73 -7.57
C PRO A 277 7.40 8.15 -7.14
N ALA A 278 6.40 7.36 -7.50
CA ALA A 278 5.01 7.68 -7.14
C ALA A 278 4.11 6.45 -7.03
N ILE A 279 3.06 6.61 -6.22
CA ILE A 279 1.99 5.63 -6.04
C ILE A 279 0.65 6.28 -6.43
N GLU A 280 -0.07 5.65 -7.35
CA GLU A 280 -1.46 5.99 -7.66
C GLU A 280 -2.40 5.02 -6.92
N VAL A 281 -3.40 5.56 -6.24
CA VAL A 281 -4.58 4.82 -5.77
C VAL A 281 -5.62 4.84 -6.91
N SER A 282 -5.54 3.85 -7.79
CA SER A 282 -6.47 3.73 -8.93
C SER A 282 -7.86 3.33 -8.44
N LYS A 283 -8.92 3.95 -8.97
CA LYS A 283 -10.32 3.70 -8.60
C LYS A 283 -10.71 2.26 -8.83
N ASP A 284 -11.21 1.57 -7.79
CA ASP A 284 -11.71 0.19 -7.89
C ASP A 284 -10.67 -0.81 -8.46
N ASP A 285 -9.40 -0.44 -8.46
CA ASP A 285 -8.27 -1.08 -9.17
C ASP A 285 -7.03 -1.13 -8.21
N PRO A 286 -5.88 -1.73 -8.55
CA PRO A 286 -4.74 -1.87 -7.65
C PRO A 286 -4.06 -0.54 -7.38
N TYR A 287 -3.05 -0.56 -6.50
CA TYR A 287 -2.08 0.54 -6.47
C TYR A 287 -1.16 0.43 -7.68
N ARG A 288 -0.96 1.53 -8.41
CA ARG A 288 0.01 1.58 -9.52
C ARG A 288 1.25 2.32 -9.06
N ILE A 289 2.38 1.63 -9.16
CA ILE A 289 3.68 2.13 -8.73
C ILE A 289 4.44 2.57 -9.98
N SER A 290 5.14 3.70 -9.90
CA SER A 290 6.03 4.20 -10.95
C SER A 290 7.28 4.84 -10.38
N GLY A 291 8.29 5.10 -11.22
CA GLY A 291 9.53 5.74 -10.81
C GLY A 291 10.46 4.87 -9.96
N GLY A 292 10.30 3.55 -10.01
CA GLY A 292 11.30 2.63 -9.45
C GLY A 292 11.29 2.50 -7.92
N ILE A 293 10.15 2.70 -7.26
CA ILE A 293 9.99 2.34 -5.84
C ILE A 293 10.20 0.83 -5.71
N GLY A 294 11.12 0.40 -4.83
CA GLY A 294 11.36 -1.02 -4.58
C GLY A 294 10.24 -1.68 -3.78
N VAL A 295 9.97 -2.96 -4.03
CA VAL A 295 9.05 -3.79 -3.22
C VAL A 295 9.76 -4.99 -2.65
N VAL A 296 9.77 -5.08 -1.33
CA VAL A 296 10.50 -6.10 -0.57
C VAL A 296 9.58 -6.90 0.35
N GLU A 297 10.04 -8.07 0.77
CA GLU A 297 9.43 -8.92 1.79
C GLU A 297 10.41 -9.21 2.93
N GLY A 298 9.87 -9.69 4.07
CA GLY A 298 10.68 -10.06 5.23
C GLY A 298 11.61 -8.94 5.71
N ASP A 299 12.90 -9.26 5.79
CA ASP A 299 13.97 -8.37 6.27
C ASP A 299 14.55 -7.45 5.15
N GLY A 300 13.91 -7.38 3.98
CA GLY A 300 14.31 -6.48 2.89
C GLY A 300 14.70 -7.16 1.57
N GLU A 301 14.37 -8.45 1.40
CA GLU A 301 14.61 -9.17 0.14
C GLU A 301 13.61 -8.72 -0.93
N ASP A 302 14.06 -8.58 -2.19
CA ASP A 302 13.16 -8.24 -3.30
C ASP A 302 12.10 -9.32 -3.48
N VAL A 303 10.83 -8.89 -3.64
CA VAL A 303 9.74 -9.82 -3.93
C VAL A 303 10.01 -10.53 -5.27
N PRO A 304 9.91 -11.87 -5.35
CA PRO A 304 10.10 -12.60 -6.60
C PRO A 304 9.12 -12.16 -7.70
N ARG A 305 9.69 -11.76 -8.84
CA ARG A 305 8.96 -11.29 -10.04
C ARG A 305 9.01 -12.32 -11.17
N ASN A 306 8.00 -12.26 -12.02
CA ASN A 306 7.94 -13.04 -13.26
C ASN A 306 8.93 -12.50 -14.32
N ASP A 307 9.25 -13.32 -15.32
CA ASP A 307 10.17 -12.92 -16.39
C ASP A 307 9.67 -11.68 -17.16
N GLY A 308 10.58 -10.73 -17.40
CA GLY A 308 10.26 -9.47 -18.08
C GLY A 308 9.45 -8.47 -17.25
N ALA A 309 9.29 -8.66 -15.94
CA ALA A 309 8.67 -7.65 -15.08
C ALA A 309 9.49 -6.34 -15.05
N SER A 310 8.80 -5.21 -15.18
CA SER A 310 9.40 -3.91 -14.93
C SER A 310 9.71 -3.74 -13.44
N VAL A 311 10.87 -3.16 -13.15
CA VAL A 311 11.24 -2.68 -11.81
C VAL A 311 10.86 -1.20 -11.63
N GLU A 312 10.52 -0.51 -12.72
CA GLU A 312 10.21 0.91 -12.71
C GLU A 312 8.71 1.17 -12.51
N HIS A 313 7.83 0.33 -13.07
CA HIS A 313 6.40 0.39 -12.82
C HIS A 313 5.74 -0.99 -12.70
N TYR A 314 4.80 -1.12 -11.79
CA TYR A 314 4.09 -2.36 -11.53
C TYR A 314 2.80 -2.09 -10.73
N ALA A 315 1.94 -3.10 -10.62
CA ALA A 315 0.66 -2.99 -9.94
C ALA A 315 0.57 -3.90 -8.71
N LEU A 316 0.18 -3.36 -7.55
CA LEU A 316 0.02 -4.08 -6.29
C LEU A 316 -1.44 -4.32 -5.94
N CYS A 317 -1.78 -5.57 -5.62
CA CYS A 317 -3.14 -5.97 -5.28
C CYS A 317 -3.68 -5.17 -4.10
N ARG A 318 -4.88 -4.60 -4.28
CA ARG A 318 -5.59 -3.83 -3.25
C ARG A 318 -6.91 -4.46 -2.82
N CYS A 319 -7.45 -5.36 -3.65
CA CYS A 319 -8.72 -6.04 -3.41
C CYS A 319 -8.64 -7.28 -2.51
N GLY A 320 -7.46 -7.72 -2.09
CA GLY A 320 -7.27 -8.96 -1.31
C GLY A 320 -7.38 -10.27 -2.11
N HIS A 321 -7.94 -10.25 -3.33
CA HIS A 321 -8.25 -11.47 -4.08
C HIS A 321 -7.28 -11.81 -5.21
N SER A 322 -6.17 -11.07 -5.39
CA SER A 322 -5.19 -11.42 -6.43
C SER A 322 -4.69 -12.86 -6.27
N GLN A 323 -4.52 -13.53 -7.40
CA GLN A 323 -3.89 -14.84 -7.47
C GLN A 323 -2.36 -14.75 -7.52
N ASN A 324 -1.81 -13.58 -7.90
CA ASN A 324 -0.36 -13.36 -8.01
C ASN A 324 0.17 -12.38 -6.95
N LYS A 325 -0.33 -12.46 -5.70
CA LYS A 325 0.09 -11.57 -4.62
C LYS A 325 1.63 -11.52 -4.47
N PRO A 326 2.20 -10.34 -4.15
CA PRO A 326 1.53 -9.06 -3.88
C PRO A 326 1.08 -8.32 -5.15
N PHE A 327 1.42 -8.80 -6.34
CA PHE A 327 1.06 -8.14 -7.59
C PHE A 327 -0.42 -8.32 -7.92
N CYS A 328 -1.00 -7.38 -8.67
CA CYS A 328 -2.36 -7.51 -9.17
C CYS A 328 -2.43 -8.56 -10.29
N SER A 329 -3.45 -9.42 -10.26
CA SER A 329 -3.72 -10.41 -11.32
C SER A 329 -5.04 -10.16 -12.05
N GLY A 330 -5.60 -8.94 -11.97
CA GLY A 330 -6.92 -8.63 -12.53
C GLY A 330 -8.14 -9.10 -11.74
N MET A 331 -7.94 -9.84 -10.63
CA MET A 331 -9.06 -10.38 -9.84
C MET A 331 -10.01 -9.32 -9.28
N HIS A 332 -9.58 -8.06 -9.14
CA HIS A 332 -10.43 -6.96 -8.69
C HIS A 332 -11.68 -6.81 -9.56
N TRP A 333 -11.58 -7.05 -10.88
CA TRP A 333 -12.73 -7.01 -11.79
C TRP A 333 -13.72 -8.14 -11.51
N TYR A 334 -13.21 -9.37 -11.37
CA TYR A 334 -14.04 -10.57 -11.18
C TYR A 334 -14.75 -10.60 -9.82
N VAL A 335 -14.15 -10.01 -8.79
CA VAL A 335 -14.75 -9.93 -7.44
C VAL A 335 -15.55 -8.66 -7.22
N GLY A 336 -15.67 -7.77 -8.22
CA GLY A 336 -16.41 -6.52 -8.10
C GLY A 336 -15.84 -5.60 -7.02
N PHE A 337 -14.51 -5.57 -6.87
CA PHE A 337 -13.86 -4.71 -5.88
C PHE A 337 -14.27 -3.25 -6.11
N THR A 338 -14.73 -2.60 -5.04
CA THR A 338 -15.18 -1.21 -5.08
C THR A 338 -14.58 -0.47 -3.88
N ASP A 339 -14.14 0.76 -4.11
CA ASP A 339 -13.73 1.66 -3.05
C ASP A 339 -14.93 2.04 -2.15
N PRO A 340 -14.70 2.25 -0.84
CA PRO A 340 -15.72 2.84 0.02
C PRO A 340 -16.21 4.14 -0.62
N ALA A 341 -17.53 4.30 -0.73
CA ALA A 341 -18.10 5.55 -1.21
C ALA A 341 -17.60 6.69 -0.31
N PRO A 342 -17.10 7.81 -0.87
CA PRO A 342 -16.83 9.00 -0.09
C PRO A 342 -18.12 9.38 0.66
N ASP A 343 -18.02 9.76 1.93
CA ASP A 343 -19.20 10.20 2.68
C ASP A 343 -19.84 11.39 1.95
N PRO A 344 -21.11 11.29 1.50
CA PRO A 344 -21.78 12.38 0.80
C PRO A 344 -22.02 13.62 1.67
N ARG A 345 -21.75 13.55 2.98
CA ARG A 345 -21.77 14.68 3.92
C ARG A 345 -20.39 15.31 4.14
N ALA A 346 -19.32 14.70 3.64
CA ALA A 346 -17.99 15.28 3.70
C ALA A 346 -17.93 16.53 2.80
N ASP A 347 -17.33 17.60 3.29
CA ASP A 347 -17.12 18.82 2.51
C ASP A 347 -16.29 18.48 1.26
N PRO A 348 -16.59 19.00 0.06
CA PRO A 348 -15.70 18.86 -1.09
C PRO A 348 -14.25 19.31 -0.82
N ASP A 349 -14.03 20.25 0.09
CA ASP A 349 -12.68 20.63 0.54
C ASP A 349 -12.09 19.65 1.58
N ASP A 350 -12.87 18.77 2.22
CA ASP A 350 -12.41 17.70 3.12
C ASP A 350 -11.70 16.55 2.41
N LEU A 351 -12.03 16.33 1.13
CA LEU A 351 -11.33 15.36 0.29
C LEU A 351 -9.87 15.78 0.04
N ARG A 352 -9.54 17.06 0.19
CA ARG A 352 -8.16 17.60 0.10
C ARG A 352 -7.35 17.35 1.38
N VAL A 353 -8.02 17.05 2.49
CA VAL A 353 -7.43 16.91 3.84
C VAL A 353 -7.47 15.46 4.34
N GLY A 354 -7.85 14.50 3.48
CA GLY A 354 -7.83 13.08 3.85
C GLY A 354 -8.95 12.66 4.81
N ARG A 355 -10.06 13.40 4.88
CA ARG A 355 -11.21 13.01 5.72
C ARG A 355 -11.93 11.81 5.10
N TRP A 356 -11.45 10.61 5.43
CA TRP A 356 -12.17 9.36 5.19
C TRP A 356 -13.07 9.12 6.39
N ALA A 357 -14.38 9.05 6.17
CA ALA A 357 -15.35 8.87 7.24
C ALA A 357 -14.97 7.67 8.14
N PRO A 358 -15.31 7.72 9.44
CA PRO A 358 -15.29 6.51 10.25
C PRO A 358 -16.05 5.42 9.47
N GLY A 359 -15.48 4.22 9.46
CA GLY A 359 -16.11 3.08 8.80
C GLY A 359 -17.58 2.94 9.20
N PRO A 360 -18.45 2.38 8.35
CA PRO A 360 -19.84 2.15 8.73
C PRO A 360 -19.88 1.37 10.03
N ASP A 361 -20.82 1.71 10.90
CA ASP A 361 -21.06 1.00 12.15
C ASP A 361 -21.25 -0.50 11.82
N PRO A 362 -20.42 -1.41 12.36
CA PRO A 362 -20.55 -2.84 12.09
C PRO A 362 -21.90 -3.41 12.54
N ASP A 363 -22.64 -2.69 13.39
CA ASP A 363 -23.99 -3.04 13.82
C ASP A 363 -25.10 -2.35 12.97
N ASP A 364 -24.75 -1.60 11.90
CA ASP A 364 -25.73 -0.98 11.01
C ASP A 364 -26.47 -2.06 10.17
N PRO A 365 -27.78 -2.27 10.37
CA PRO A 365 -28.56 -3.28 9.67
C PRO A 365 -28.73 -3.02 8.16
N THR A 366 -28.29 -1.86 7.65
CA THR A 366 -28.28 -1.57 6.21
C THR A 366 -27.09 -2.20 5.47
N VAL A 367 -25.97 -2.46 6.16
CA VAL A 367 -24.77 -3.09 5.57
C VAL A 367 -24.98 -4.59 5.32
N LEU A 368 -25.87 -5.23 6.08
CA LEU A 368 -26.13 -6.68 5.99
C LEU A 368 -27.08 -7.12 4.87
N ARG A 369 -27.60 -6.20 4.03
CA ARG A 369 -28.63 -6.55 3.03
C ARG A 369 -28.15 -6.83 1.62
N GLU A 370 -26.91 -6.54 1.25
CA GLU A 370 -26.49 -6.65 -0.16
C GLU A 370 -25.63 -7.89 -0.51
N VAL A 371 -25.23 -8.71 0.47
CA VAL A 371 -24.36 -9.89 0.21
C VAL A 371 -25.14 -11.18 -0.11
N ARG A 372 -26.47 -11.12 -0.37
CA ARG A 372 -27.28 -12.34 -0.65
C ARG A 372 -28.24 -12.27 -1.84
N ALA A 373 -28.07 -11.33 -2.76
CA ALA A 373 -28.80 -11.37 -4.03
C ALA A 373 -27.94 -10.81 -5.18
N GLY A 374 -27.31 -11.71 -5.92
CA GLY A 374 -26.52 -11.41 -7.12
C GLY A 374 -25.80 -12.65 -7.61
#